data_AF-A0A8S9GEC7-F1
#
_entry.id   AF-A0A8S9GEC7-F1
#
_cell.length_a   1.000
_cell.length_b   1.000
_cell.length_c   1.000
_cell.angle_alpha   90.00
_cell.angle_beta   90.00
_cell.angle_gamma   90.00
#
_symmetry.space_group_name_H-M   'P 1'
#
loop_
_entity.id
_entity.type
_entity.pdbx_description
1 polymer ?
#
loop_
_entity_poly.entity_id
_entity_poly.type
_entity_poly.pdbx_seq_one_letter_code
_entity_poly.pdbx_strand_id
1 'polypeptide(L)'
;MNGMDSSDSKILQKLKFICKKSVEQAKHLATIYEPYTFYGGRFDNSNTHRLMENMSEEEKVEFGFDVGSINWNDYITNVHIPGLRRHVLKGRA
;
A
#
# COMPACT_ATOMS: atom_id res chain seq x y z
N MET A 1 -20.51 34.40 -25.03
CA MET A 1 -20.23 33.94 -23.66
C MET A 1 -21.06 32.70 -23.43
N ASN A 2 -20.48 31.51 -23.61
CA ASN A 2 -21.21 30.26 -23.43
C ASN A 2 -21.34 29.99 -21.93
N GLY A 3 -22.58 30.07 -21.43
CA GLY A 3 -22.90 29.73 -20.05
C GLY A 3 -22.56 28.27 -19.80
N MET A 4 -21.74 28.02 -18.79
CA MET A 4 -21.40 26.67 -18.36
C MET A 4 -22.70 25.94 -17.99
N ASP A 5 -22.99 24.84 -18.68
CA ASP A 5 -24.20 24.06 -18.49
C ASP A 5 -24.31 23.62 -17.02
N SER A 6 -25.53 23.61 -16.47
CA SER A 6 -25.84 23.13 -15.13
C SER A 6 -25.33 21.71 -14.91
N SER A 7 -25.26 20.91 -15.97
CA SER A 7 -24.63 19.59 -15.99
C SER A 7 -23.11 19.65 -15.74
N ASP A 8 -22.39 20.52 -16.46
CA ASP A 8 -20.93 20.68 -16.35
C ASP A 8 -20.50 21.16 -14.96
N SER A 9 -21.27 22.08 -14.36
CA SER A 9 -21.04 22.56 -13.00
C SER A 9 -21.17 21.44 -11.96
N LYS A 10 -22.17 20.56 -12.11
CA LYS A 10 -22.36 19.39 -11.23
C LYS A 10 -21.25 18.37 -11.38
N ILE A 11 -20.81 18.09 -12.61
CA ILE A 11 -19.67 17.19 -12.89
C ILE A 11 -18.41 17.73 -12.24
N LEU A 12 -18.13 19.04 -12.40
CA LEU A 12 -16.97 19.67 -11.79
C LEU A 12 -16.99 19.60 -10.26
N GLN A 13 -18.15 19.80 -9.64
CA GLN A 13 -18.31 19.65 -8.19
C GLN A 13 -18.04 18.21 -7.73
N LYS A 14 -18.54 17.21 -8.47
CA LYS A 14 -18.29 15.79 -8.18
C LYS A 14 -16.80 15.45 -8.29
N LEU A 15 -16.12 15.92 -9.34
CA LEU A 15 -14.68 15.72 -9.52
C LEU A 15 -13.87 16.37 -8.39
N LYS A 16 -14.22 17.60 -8.00
CA LYS A 16 -13.58 18.28 -6.85
C LYS A 16 -13.76 17.49 -5.56
N PHE A 17 -14.95 16.94 -5.31
CA PHE A 17 -15.21 16.11 -4.14
C PHE A 17 -14.38 14.82 -4.13
N ILE A 18 -14.31 14.11 -5.27
CA ILE A 18 -13.51 12.88 -5.41
C ILE A 18 -12.03 13.18 -5.16
N CYS A 19 -11.50 14.23 -5.80
CA CYS A 19 -10.12 14.64 -5.63
C CYS A 19 -9.81 14.98 -4.16
N LYS A 20 -10.68 15.77 -3.50
CA LYS A 20 -10.54 16.08 -2.07
C LYS A 20 -10.50 14.82 -1.21
N LYS A 21 -11.42 13.88 -1.44
CA LYS A 21 -11.45 12.62 -0.68
C LYS A 21 -10.21 11.76 -0.93
N SER A 22 -9.71 11.71 -2.17
CA SER A 22 -8.49 11.00 -2.51
C SER A 22 -7.25 11.58 -1.81
N VAL A 23 -7.13 12.91 -1.78
CA VAL A 23 -6.03 13.60 -1.06
C VAL A 23 -6.08 13.32 0.44
N GLU A 24 -7.25 13.41 1.06
CA GLU A 24 -7.39 13.13 2.50
C GLU A 24 -7.09 11.66 2.82
N GLN A 25 -7.46 10.73 1.94
CA GLN A 25 -7.09 9.32 2.09
C GLN A 25 -5.58 9.11 1.96
N ALA A 26 -4.93 9.77 0.99
CA ALA A 26 -3.48 9.69 0.81
C ALA A 26 -2.72 10.23 2.03
N LYS A 27 -3.14 11.37 2.59
CA LYS A 27 -2.58 11.91 3.84
C LYS A 27 -2.73 10.93 5.00
N HIS A 28 -3.91 10.34 5.15
CA HIS A 28 -4.15 9.39 6.24
C HIS A 28 -3.25 8.15 6.14
N LEU A 29 -3.11 7.61 4.93
CA LEU A 29 -2.17 6.50 4.69
C LEU A 29 -0.73 6.92 4.97
N ALA A 30 -0.31 8.11 4.54
CA ALA A 30 1.03 8.63 4.84
C ALA A 30 1.29 8.71 6.35
N THR A 31 0.32 9.17 7.16
CA THR A 31 0.44 9.17 8.63
C THR A 31 0.56 7.78 9.23
N ILE A 32 -0.18 6.79 8.71
CA ILE A 32 -0.10 5.41 9.22
C ILE A 32 1.25 4.78 8.87
N TYR A 33 1.75 5.05 7.67
CA TYR A 33 2.99 4.47 7.19
C TYR A 33 4.23 5.25 7.64
N GLU A 34 4.09 6.50 8.09
CA GLU A 34 5.18 7.37 8.55
C GLU A 34 6.20 6.66 9.46
N PRO A 35 5.80 5.99 10.57
CA PRO A 35 6.76 5.35 11.46
C PRO A 35 7.50 4.18 10.82
N TYR A 36 7.02 3.62 9.72
CA TYR A 36 7.67 2.53 8.99
C TYR A 36 8.53 3.07 7.84
N THR A 37 8.10 4.13 7.16
CA THR A 37 8.78 4.67 5.97
C THR A 37 9.87 5.68 6.31
N PHE A 38 9.75 6.39 7.43
CA PHE A 38 10.73 7.39 7.89
C PHE A 38 11.50 6.94 9.12
N TYR A 39 11.45 5.64 9.45
CA TYR A 39 12.28 5.09 10.51
C TYR A 39 13.76 5.24 10.15
N GLY A 40 14.53 5.94 10.99
CA GLY A 40 15.95 6.19 10.77
C GLY A 40 16.86 4.98 10.99
N GLY A 41 16.31 3.86 11.50
CA GLY A 41 17.07 2.63 11.66
C GLY A 41 17.33 1.94 10.33
N ARG A 42 18.51 1.37 10.19
CA ARG A 42 18.87 0.48 9.08
C ARG A 42 18.79 -0.95 9.57
N PHE A 43 18.13 -1.80 8.79
CA PHE A 43 18.08 -3.23 9.03
C PHE A 43 19.04 -3.91 8.06
N ASP A 44 20.04 -4.61 8.59
CA ASP A 44 20.92 -5.45 7.79
C ASP A 44 20.30 -6.85 7.68
N ASN A 45 20.16 -7.34 6.45
CA ASN A 45 19.66 -8.67 6.15
C ASN A 45 20.74 -9.57 5.52
N SER A 46 22.02 -9.18 5.60
CA SER A 46 23.13 -9.94 5.01
C SER A 46 23.22 -11.38 5.51
N ASN A 47 22.91 -11.63 6.80
CA ASN A 47 22.88 -12.98 7.36
C ASN A 47 21.73 -13.83 6.78
N THR A 48 20.56 -13.22 6.57
CA THR A 48 19.41 -13.89 5.93
C THR A 48 19.72 -14.26 4.49
N HIS A 49 20.36 -13.36 3.73
CA HIS A 49 20.82 -13.65 2.37
C HIS A 49 21.84 -14.78 2.34
N ARG A 50 22.87 -14.73 3.18
CA ARG A 50 23.88 -15.80 3.25
C ARG A 50 23.27 -17.14 3.67
N LEU A 51 22.28 -17.13 4.56
CA LEU A 51 21.57 -18.36 4.92
C LEU A 51 20.82 -18.92 3.71
N MET A 52 20.07 -18.08 2.98
CA MET A 52 19.35 -18.48 1.77
C MET A 52 20.28 -19.02 0.68
N GLU A 53 21.47 -18.43 0.50
CA GLU A 53 22.48 -18.91 -0.46
C GLU A 53 23.01 -20.31 -0.13
N ASN A 54 23.07 -20.67 1.16
CA ASN A 54 23.54 -21.98 1.60
C ASN A 54 22.43 -23.05 1.61
N MET A 55 21.16 -22.68 1.44
CA MET A 55 20.05 -23.62 1.39
C MET A 55 20.01 -24.39 0.07
N SER A 56 19.57 -25.65 0.13
CA SER A 56 19.20 -26.40 -1.07
C SER A 56 17.93 -25.83 -1.72
N GLU A 57 17.66 -26.19 -2.98
CA GLU A 57 16.43 -25.75 -3.65
C GLU A 57 15.17 -26.32 -2.98
N GLU A 58 15.25 -27.52 -2.43
CA GLU A 58 14.17 -28.13 -1.65
C GLU A 58 13.88 -27.33 -0.37
N GLU A 59 14.91 -26.94 0.37
CA GLU A 59 14.79 -26.14 1.60
C GLU A 59 14.20 -24.75 1.32
N LYS A 60 14.62 -24.11 0.22
CA LYS A 60 14.08 -22.79 -0.18
C LYS A 60 12.59 -22.86 -0.44
N VAL A 61 12.12 -23.92 -1.10
CA VAL A 61 10.69 -24.14 -1.40
C VAL A 61 9.93 -24.50 -0.14
N GLU A 62 10.44 -25.42 0.67
CA GLU A 62 9.78 -25.90 1.89
C GLU A 62 9.60 -24.80 2.93
N PHE A 63 10.64 -23.99 3.15
CA PHE A 63 10.58 -22.90 4.14
C PHE A 63 10.03 -21.59 3.59
N GLY A 64 9.97 -21.42 2.26
CA GLY A 64 9.51 -20.17 1.64
C GLY A 64 10.40 -18.97 2.00
N PHE A 65 11.72 -19.19 2.09
CA PHE A 65 12.66 -18.21 2.62
C PHE A 65 12.90 -17.01 1.67
N ASP A 66 12.59 -17.18 0.39
CA ASP A 66 12.70 -16.12 -0.61
C ASP A 66 11.47 -15.20 -0.59
N VAL A 67 11.55 -14.11 0.18
CA VAL A 67 10.52 -13.06 0.20
C VAL A 67 10.39 -12.32 -1.15
N GLY A 68 11.40 -12.39 -2.02
CA GLY A 68 11.36 -11.84 -3.37
C GLY A 68 10.41 -12.60 -4.29
N SER A 69 10.16 -13.88 -4.02
CA SER A 69 9.22 -14.73 -4.77
C SER A 69 7.75 -14.35 -4.59
N ILE A 70 7.43 -13.52 -3.58
CA ILE A 70 6.07 -13.05 -3.34
C ILE A 70 5.62 -12.22 -4.55
N ASN A 71 4.42 -12.52 -5.08
CA ASN A 71 3.76 -11.62 -6.00
C ASN A 71 3.29 -10.36 -5.24
N TRP A 72 4.21 -9.41 -5.07
CA TRP A 72 3.98 -8.21 -4.26
C TRP A 72 2.84 -7.36 -4.78
N ASN A 73 2.60 -7.32 -6.10
CA ASN A 73 1.49 -6.58 -6.67
C ASN A 73 0.14 -7.17 -6.25
N ASP A 74 0.00 -8.49 -6.33
CA ASP A 74 -1.19 -9.20 -5.86
C ASP A 74 -1.36 -9.07 -4.34
N TYR A 75 -0.28 -9.33 -3.59
CA TYR A 75 -0.30 -9.24 -2.13
C TYR A 75 -0.74 -7.84 -1.67
N ILE A 76 -0.13 -6.78 -2.19
CA ILE A 76 -0.47 -5.41 -1.75
C ILE A 76 -1.91 -5.06 -2.15
N THR A 77 -2.31 -5.36 -3.38
CA THR A 77 -3.60 -4.94 -3.93
C THR A 77 -4.78 -5.73 -3.38
N ASN A 78 -4.64 -7.06 -3.32
CA ASN A 78 -5.75 -7.97 -3.05
C ASN A 78 -5.73 -8.53 -1.63
N VAL A 79 -4.59 -8.48 -0.92
CA VAL A 79 -4.47 -9.00 0.46
C VAL A 79 -4.28 -7.85 1.46
N HIS A 80 -3.22 -7.07 1.33
CA HIS A 80 -2.77 -6.09 2.32
C HIS A 80 -3.71 -4.89 2.45
N ILE A 81 -4.00 -4.17 1.35
CA ILE A 81 -4.88 -2.99 1.39
C ILE A 81 -6.30 -3.36 1.87
N PRO A 82 -6.95 -4.42 1.36
CA PRO A 82 -8.26 -4.84 1.87
C PRO A 82 -8.22 -5.22 3.36
N GLY A 83 -7.18 -5.95 3.78
CA GLY A 83 -6.96 -6.31 5.18
C GLY A 83 -6.82 -5.08 6.08
N LEU A 84 -5.97 -4.13 5.69
CA LEU A 84 -5.78 -2.86 6.39
C LEU A 84 -7.11 -2.10 6.52
N ARG A 85 -7.86 -1.97 5.42
CA ARG A 85 -9.17 -1.30 5.42
C ARG A 85 -10.18 -1.98 6.34
N ARG A 86 -10.18 -3.32 6.37
CA ARG A 86 -11.15 -4.10 7.15
C ARG A 86 -10.83 -4.14 8.63
N HIS A 87 -9.56 -4.20 9.01
CA HIS A 87 -9.15 -4.53 10.37
C HIS A 87 -8.46 -3.38 11.11
N VAL A 88 -7.80 -2.47 10.40
CA VAL A 88 -7.05 -1.36 11.01
C VAL A 88 -7.80 -0.04 10.87
N LEU A 89 -8.48 0.17 9.73
CA LEU A 89 -9.18 1.42 9.44
C LEU A 89 -10.67 1.44 9.82
N LYS A 90 -11.22 0.34 10.36
CA LYS A 90 -12.60 0.30 10.86
C LYS A 90 -12.72 1.12 12.15
N GLY A 91 -13.16 2.36 12.04
CA GLY A 91 -13.39 3.25 13.18
C GLY A 91 -13.46 4.74 12.84
N ARG A 92 -13.21 5.14 11.58
CA ARG A 92 -13.34 6.53 11.12
C ARG A 92 -14.16 6.57 9.84
N ALA A 93 -15.47 6.37 9.98
CA ALA A 93 -16.47 6.76 8.99
C ALA A 93 -17.08 8.11 9.40
#